data_AF-A0AA96V858-F1
#
_entry.id   AF-A0AA96V858-F1
#
_cell.length_a   1.000
_cell.length_b   1.000
_cell.length_c   1.000
_cell.angle_alpha   90.00
_cell.angle_beta   90.00
_cell.angle_gamma   90.00
#
_symmetry.space_group_name_H-M   'P 1'
#
loop_
_entity.id
_entity.type
_entity.pdbx_description
1 polymer ?
#
loop_
_entity_poly.entity_id
_entity_poly.type
_entity_poly.pdbx_seq_one_letter_code
_entity_poly.pdbx_strand_id
1 'polypeptide(L)'
;MKRSNIDDGFKKNQPAAIETESSKTILQILEKRGIRYVDLLDTAMEFYVPHPGIETTDKAKAVFEREFYFAIGDPNLQMLIYAGVLLEQEGEAGELPGVSRESFEKDLSFIIADEILGDAVADYIAGSKGRFEFVRFDKNKPGILKTLGPFMDDVIGGLLGGVSANMYSRAMFEFENEKKSAEKKSVGKKSAEKKPVGKKSAEKKLSLTQSAPASSQKPGAKK
;
A
#
# COMPACT_ATOMS: atom_id res chain seq x y z
N MET A 1 13.99 -3.44 -29.52
CA MET A 1 14.54 -4.81 -29.39
C MET A 1 13.63 -5.63 -28.47
N LYS A 2 13.02 -6.71 -28.95
CA LYS A 2 12.26 -7.65 -28.10
C LYS A 2 13.27 -8.59 -27.41
N ARG A 3 13.31 -8.59 -26.08
CA ARG A 3 14.15 -9.46 -25.25
C ARG A 3 13.71 -10.95 -25.24
N SER A 4 12.80 -11.35 -26.13
CA SER A 4 12.12 -12.64 -26.04
C SER A 4 12.87 -13.82 -26.68
N ASN A 5 14.03 -13.59 -27.30
CA ASN A 5 14.77 -14.63 -28.03
C ASN A 5 16.23 -14.72 -27.59
N ILE A 6 16.50 -14.57 -26.30
CA ILE A 6 17.82 -14.90 -25.74
C ILE A 6 17.63 -16.15 -24.88
N ASP A 7 18.02 -17.30 -25.43
CA ASP A 7 18.12 -18.55 -24.68
C ASP A 7 19.44 -18.52 -23.88
N ASP A 8 19.39 -17.86 -22.73
CA ASP A 8 20.52 -17.76 -21.81
C ASP A 8 20.55 -19.00 -20.92
N GLY A 9 21.21 -20.06 -21.37
CA GLY A 9 21.48 -21.28 -20.60
C GLY A 9 22.28 -21.09 -19.29
N PHE A 10 22.36 -19.87 -18.75
CA PHE A 10 23.17 -19.43 -17.62
C PHE A 10 22.60 -19.72 -16.22
N LYS A 11 21.39 -20.27 -16.10
CA LYS A 11 20.73 -20.45 -14.79
C LYS A 11 20.13 -21.83 -14.55
N LYS A 12 20.71 -22.90 -15.11
CA LYS A 12 20.17 -24.27 -14.99
C LYS A 12 20.11 -24.80 -13.54
N ASN A 13 20.85 -24.21 -12.61
CA ASN A 13 20.94 -24.64 -11.20
C ASN A 13 20.74 -23.48 -10.19
N GLN A 14 20.05 -22.39 -10.56
CA GLN A 14 19.78 -21.32 -9.59
C GLN A 14 18.73 -21.81 -8.58
N PRO A 15 18.97 -21.71 -7.26
CA PRO A 15 17.94 -22.04 -6.27
C PRO A 15 16.74 -21.10 -6.44
N ALA A 16 15.53 -21.62 -6.18
CA ALA A 16 14.29 -20.86 -6.36
C ALA A 16 14.12 -19.72 -5.35
N ALA A 17 14.86 -19.76 -4.25
CA ALA A 17 14.89 -18.75 -3.19
C ALA A 17 16.29 -18.64 -2.59
N ILE A 18 16.55 -17.55 -1.88
CA ILE A 18 17.75 -17.42 -1.05
C ILE A 18 17.67 -18.48 0.06
N GLU A 19 18.70 -19.33 0.16
CA GLU A 19 18.78 -20.35 1.20
C GLU A 19 19.41 -19.76 2.48
N THR A 20 18.92 -20.22 3.64
CA THR A 20 19.26 -19.82 5.02
C THR A 20 18.93 -18.38 5.43
N GLU A 21 18.37 -18.24 6.64
CA GLU A 21 18.16 -16.96 7.33
C GLU A 21 19.53 -16.30 7.63
N SER A 22 19.73 -15.07 7.15
CA SER A 22 20.89 -14.26 7.52
C SER A 22 20.89 -14.00 9.02
N SER A 23 22.06 -14.08 9.67
CA SER A 23 22.21 -13.80 11.11
C SER A 23 21.92 -12.35 11.52
N LYS A 24 21.79 -11.42 10.56
CA LYS A 24 21.57 -9.99 10.81
C LYS A 24 20.51 -9.42 9.87
N THR A 25 19.54 -8.71 10.42
CA THR A 25 18.55 -7.95 9.66
C THR A 25 19.03 -6.52 9.42
N ILE A 26 18.52 -5.86 8.38
CA ILE A 26 18.83 -4.44 8.13
C ILE A 26 18.43 -3.55 9.32
N LEU A 27 17.35 -3.87 10.03
CA LEU A 27 16.92 -3.12 11.21
C LEU A 27 17.94 -3.18 12.34
N GLN A 28 18.55 -4.35 12.60
CA GLN A 28 19.61 -4.47 13.61
C GLN A 28 20.87 -3.68 13.23
N ILE A 29 21.15 -3.53 11.93
CA ILE A 29 22.26 -2.72 11.44
C ILE A 29 21.97 -1.23 11.63
N LEU A 30 20.77 -0.78 11.23
CA LEU A 30 20.31 0.60 11.42
C LEU A 30 20.24 0.97 12.91
N GLU A 31 19.75 0.09 13.77
CA GLU A 31 19.67 0.33 15.21
C GLU A 31 21.05 0.53 15.85
N LYS A 32 22.06 -0.25 15.43
CA LYS A 32 23.46 -0.04 15.86
C LYS A 32 24.04 1.30 15.42
N ARG A 33 23.45 1.91 14.39
CA ARG A 33 23.79 3.24 13.88
C ARG A 33 22.91 4.33 14.51
N GLY A 34 22.07 3.99 15.49
CA GLY A 34 21.18 4.94 16.18
C GLY A 34 19.85 5.22 15.45
N ILE A 35 19.52 4.45 14.41
CA ILE A 35 18.29 4.62 13.63
C ILE A 35 17.30 3.52 14.04
N ARG A 36 16.36 3.84 14.93
CA ARG A 36 15.34 2.87 15.39
C ARG A 36 14.06 3.04 14.59
N TYR A 37 13.26 1.98 14.53
CA TYR A 37 11.95 2.01 13.86
C TYR A 37 11.05 3.15 14.36
N VAL A 38 11.04 3.43 15.66
CA VAL A 38 10.23 4.53 16.23
C VAL A 38 10.64 5.90 15.66
N ASP A 39 11.94 6.12 15.46
CA ASP A 39 12.45 7.38 14.90
C ASP A 39 12.01 7.52 13.43
N LEU A 40 12.00 6.42 12.68
CA LEU A 40 11.50 6.34 11.29
C LEU A 40 10.00 6.60 11.22
N LEU A 41 9.22 5.97 12.08
CA LEU A 41 7.77 6.14 12.15
C LEU A 41 7.41 7.59 12.48
N ASP A 42 8.01 8.15 13.53
CA ASP A 42 7.71 9.53 13.95
C ASP A 42 8.10 10.53 12.86
N THR A 43 9.24 10.32 12.19
CA THR A 43 9.67 11.12 11.04
C THR A 43 8.64 11.08 9.90
N ALA A 44 8.11 9.90 9.55
CA ALA A 44 7.08 9.79 8.52
C ALA A 44 5.77 10.48 8.92
N MET A 45 5.40 10.39 10.19
CA MET A 45 4.15 10.96 10.70
C MET A 45 4.18 12.49 10.79
N GLU A 46 5.35 13.15 10.76
CA GLU A 46 5.42 14.61 10.61
C GLU A 46 4.75 15.11 9.31
N PHE A 47 4.71 14.26 8.28
CA PHE A 47 4.07 14.57 6.99
C PHE A 47 2.72 13.92 6.76
N TYR A 48 2.19 13.24 7.77
CA TYR A 48 0.87 12.64 7.70
C TYR A 48 -0.21 13.71 7.53
N VAL A 49 -1.10 13.46 6.58
CA VAL A 49 -2.32 14.21 6.34
C VAL A 49 -3.49 13.22 6.33
N PRO A 50 -4.57 13.47 7.09
CA PRO A 50 -5.75 12.60 7.07
C PRO A 50 -6.28 12.37 5.66
N HIS A 51 -6.48 11.10 5.32
CA HIS A 51 -6.91 10.66 4.00
C HIS A 51 -7.82 9.42 4.13
N PRO A 52 -8.73 9.13 3.19
CA PRO A 52 -9.60 7.96 3.31
C PRO A 52 -8.80 6.66 3.47
N GLY A 53 -9.25 5.79 4.38
CA GLY A 53 -8.54 4.60 4.82
C GLY A 53 -7.54 4.84 5.96
N ILE A 54 -7.08 6.08 6.15
CA ILE A 54 -6.13 6.49 7.21
C ILE A 54 -6.55 7.84 7.80
N GLU A 55 -7.81 7.97 8.22
CA GLU A 55 -8.38 9.25 8.68
C GLU A 55 -7.87 9.71 10.06
N THR A 56 -7.25 8.79 10.81
CA THR A 56 -6.70 9.03 12.13
C THR A 56 -5.22 8.66 12.15
N THR A 57 -4.43 9.33 12.99
CA THR A 57 -3.01 9.01 13.19
C THR A 57 -2.77 7.54 13.53
N ASP A 58 -3.59 6.92 14.38
CA ASP A 58 -3.40 5.51 14.76
C ASP A 58 -3.56 4.55 13.57
N LYS A 59 -4.59 4.77 12.74
CA LYS A 59 -4.74 4.04 11.47
C LYS A 59 -3.55 4.26 10.54
N ALA A 60 -3.11 5.51 10.40
CA ALA A 60 -1.97 5.84 9.54
C ALA A 60 -0.70 5.12 10.02
N LYS A 61 -0.41 5.14 11.33
CA LYS A 61 0.71 4.40 11.92
C LYS A 61 0.62 2.90 11.66
N ALA A 62 -0.56 2.29 11.82
CA ALA A 62 -0.75 0.86 11.57
C ALA A 62 -0.55 0.48 10.09
N VAL A 63 -1.05 1.30 9.15
CA VAL A 63 -0.85 1.05 7.71
C VAL A 63 0.61 1.31 7.34
N PHE A 64 1.23 2.37 7.85
CA PHE A 64 2.66 2.63 7.65
C PHE A 64 3.52 1.47 8.14
N GLU A 65 3.26 0.96 9.35
CA GLU A 65 3.96 -0.19 9.92
C GLU A 65 3.87 -1.41 9.01
N ARG A 66 2.67 -1.74 8.54
CA ARG A 66 2.46 -2.84 7.59
C ARG A 66 3.27 -2.64 6.31
N GLU A 67 3.19 -1.46 5.68
CA GLU A 67 3.92 -1.18 4.44
C GLU A 67 5.43 -1.15 4.65
N PHE A 68 5.88 -0.65 5.80
CA PHE A 68 7.29 -0.63 6.19
C PHE A 68 7.85 -2.05 6.26
N TYR A 69 7.23 -2.92 7.07
CA TYR A 69 7.68 -4.31 7.20
C TYR A 69 7.53 -5.11 5.91
N PHE A 70 6.52 -4.80 5.09
CA PHE A 70 6.41 -5.37 3.74
C PHE A 70 7.59 -4.96 2.86
N ALA A 71 7.97 -3.69 2.84
CA ALA A 71 9.09 -3.19 2.06
C ALA A 71 10.43 -3.77 2.54
N ILE A 72 10.75 -3.63 3.82
CA ILE A 72 12.04 -4.09 4.37
C ILE A 72 12.16 -5.62 4.40
N GLY A 73 11.07 -6.35 4.18
CA GLY A 73 11.09 -7.80 3.98
C GLY A 73 11.75 -8.22 2.66
N ASP A 74 11.93 -7.31 1.69
CA ASP A 74 12.60 -7.58 0.42
C ASP A 74 14.14 -7.53 0.56
N PRO A 75 14.87 -8.63 0.32
CA PRO A 75 16.33 -8.65 0.38
C PRO A 75 17.01 -7.62 -0.52
N ASN A 76 16.43 -7.29 -1.69
CA ASN A 76 17.01 -6.29 -2.58
C ASN A 76 16.97 -4.90 -1.96
N LEU A 77 15.85 -4.54 -1.33
CA LEU A 77 15.75 -3.27 -0.62
C LEU A 77 16.72 -3.23 0.56
N GLN A 78 16.86 -4.33 1.30
CA GLN A 78 17.84 -4.42 2.39
C GLN A 78 19.27 -4.19 1.89
N MET A 79 19.65 -4.75 0.73
CA MET A 79 20.96 -4.53 0.13
C MET A 79 21.18 -3.09 -0.33
N LEU A 80 20.17 -2.43 -0.87
CA LEU A 80 20.24 -1.00 -1.25
C LEU A 80 20.45 -0.11 -0.02
N ILE A 81 19.70 -0.36 1.06
CA ILE A 81 19.89 0.38 2.33
C ILE A 81 21.28 0.08 2.91
N TYR A 82 21.72 -1.17 2.87
CA TYR A 82 23.03 -1.56 3.38
C TYR A 82 24.18 -0.91 2.58
N ALA A 83 24.02 -0.72 1.27
CA ALA A 83 24.99 0.04 0.47
C ALA A 83 25.15 1.48 0.98
N GLY A 84 24.05 2.14 1.35
CA GLY A 84 24.08 3.46 1.99
C GLY A 84 24.83 3.44 3.33
N VAL A 85 24.58 2.43 4.16
CA VAL A 85 25.29 2.24 5.44
C VAL A 85 26.79 2.11 5.24
N LEU A 86 27.22 1.32 4.25
CA LEU A 86 28.65 1.14 3.95
C LEU A 86 29.29 2.42 3.43
N LEU A 87 28.64 3.12 2.49
CA LEU A 87 29.15 4.37 1.93
C LEU A 87 29.28 5.47 2.98
N GLU A 88 28.30 5.56 3.90
CA GLU A 88 28.36 6.46 5.04
C GLU A 88 29.55 6.13 5.95
N GLN A 89 29.78 4.85 6.25
CA GLN A 89 30.93 4.41 7.06
C GLN A 89 32.27 4.75 6.42
N GLU A 90 32.42 4.50 5.12
CA GLU A 90 33.65 4.85 4.39
C GLU A 90 33.83 6.38 4.32
N GLY A 91 32.74 7.14 4.26
CA GLY A 91 32.77 8.61 4.30
C GLY A 91 33.23 9.15 5.66
N GLU A 92 32.67 8.62 6.74
CA GLU A 92 33.08 8.89 8.12
C GLU A 92 34.56 8.53 8.35
N ALA A 93 35.05 7.45 7.72
CA ALA A 93 36.43 7.01 7.78
C ALA A 93 37.38 7.85 6.89
N GLY A 94 36.85 8.54 5.88
CA GLY A 94 37.65 9.28 4.89
C GLY A 94 38.25 8.43 3.78
N GLU A 95 37.68 7.25 3.54
CA GLU A 95 38.15 6.25 2.58
C GLU A 95 37.34 6.27 1.26
N LEU A 96 36.35 7.17 1.14
CA LEU A 96 35.59 7.35 -0.09
C LEU A 96 36.50 7.75 -1.27
N PRO A 97 36.38 7.09 -2.43
CA PRO A 97 37.18 7.44 -3.60
C PRO A 97 36.91 8.88 -4.06
N GLY A 98 37.94 9.73 -3.99
CA GLY A 98 37.87 11.11 -4.49
C GLY A 98 37.12 12.09 -3.59
N VAL A 99 36.72 11.70 -2.38
CA VAL A 99 36.06 12.57 -1.40
C VAL A 99 36.79 12.45 -0.07
N SER A 100 37.40 13.54 0.40
CA SER A 100 38.04 13.56 1.73
C SER A 100 36.99 13.55 2.84
N ARG A 101 37.34 13.06 4.03
CA ARG A 101 36.48 13.13 5.22
C ARG A 101 35.93 14.54 5.48
N GLU A 102 36.78 15.55 5.41
CA GLU A 102 36.39 16.96 5.62
C GLU A 102 35.41 17.47 4.56
N SER A 103 35.44 16.89 3.36
CA SER A 103 34.49 17.21 2.29
C SER A 103 33.18 16.47 2.51
N PHE A 104 33.26 15.21 2.94
CA PHE A 104 32.11 14.40 3.30
C PHE A 104 31.29 15.01 4.44
N GLU A 105 31.96 15.40 5.54
CA GLU A 105 31.32 16.02 6.72
C GLU A 105 30.65 17.39 6.42
N LYS A 106 30.95 18.01 5.27
CA LYS A 106 30.32 19.27 4.84
C LYS A 106 29.01 19.07 4.10
N ASP A 107 28.57 17.83 3.87
CA ASP A 107 27.34 17.49 3.15
C ASP A 107 27.24 18.29 1.83
N LEU A 108 28.26 18.10 0.99
CA LEU A 108 28.44 18.92 -0.20
C LEU A 108 27.46 18.50 -1.28
N SER A 109 26.69 19.45 -1.81
CA SER A 109 25.65 19.25 -2.84
C SER A 109 26.13 18.67 -4.19
N PHE A 110 27.43 18.35 -4.33
CA PHE A 110 27.98 17.69 -5.52
C PHE A 110 28.23 16.19 -5.31
N ILE A 111 28.06 15.67 -4.09
CA ILE A 111 27.83 14.24 -3.90
C ILE A 111 26.41 14.04 -4.45
N ILE A 112 26.34 13.33 -5.57
CA ILE A 112 25.07 13.01 -6.25
C ILE A 112 24.76 11.51 -6.07
N ALA A 113 25.72 10.75 -5.54
CA ALA A 113 25.64 9.31 -5.42
C ALA A 113 24.65 8.88 -4.32
N ASP A 114 24.60 9.63 -3.22
CA ASP A 114 23.59 9.60 -2.16
C ASP A 114 22.18 9.84 -2.71
N GLU A 115 21.99 10.92 -3.47
CA GLU A 115 20.71 11.29 -4.08
C GLU A 115 20.21 10.21 -5.06
N ILE A 116 21.10 9.69 -5.90
CA ILE A 116 20.80 8.58 -6.83
C ILE A 116 20.38 7.34 -6.04
N LEU A 117 21.04 7.05 -4.92
CA LEU A 117 20.74 5.88 -4.11
C LEU A 117 19.41 6.05 -3.36
N GLY A 118 19.14 7.23 -2.79
CA GLY A 118 17.85 7.58 -2.17
C GLY A 118 16.69 7.51 -3.16
N ASP A 119 16.85 8.08 -4.35
CA ASP A 119 15.86 8.03 -5.43
C ASP A 119 15.62 6.59 -5.91
N ALA A 120 16.67 5.78 -6.04
CA ALA A 120 16.56 4.38 -6.40
C ALA A 120 15.80 3.57 -5.34
N VAL A 121 16.04 3.83 -4.05
CA VAL A 121 15.30 3.21 -2.94
C VAL A 121 13.81 3.59 -3.03
N ALA A 122 13.49 4.86 -3.22
CA ALA A 122 12.12 5.33 -3.31
C ALA A 122 11.37 4.77 -4.53
N ASP A 123 12.03 4.77 -5.69
CA ASP A 123 11.48 4.22 -6.94
C ASP A 123 11.28 2.71 -6.84
N TYR A 124 12.20 1.99 -6.21
CA TYR A 124 12.07 0.55 -5.99
C TYR A 124 10.81 0.19 -5.18
N ILE A 125 10.49 0.99 -4.16
CA ILE A 125 9.35 0.71 -3.27
C ILE A 125 8.01 1.08 -3.90
N ALA A 126 7.92 2.25 -4.56
CA ALA A 126 6.63 2.81 -4.97
C ALA A 126 6.61 3.47 -6.36
N GLY A 127 7.68 3.30 -7.15
CA GLY A 127 7.87 3.92 -8.46
C GLY A 127 7.87 5.45 -8.37
N SER A 128 7.34 6.11 -9.39
CA SER A 128 7.22 7.58 -9.44
C SER A 128 6.57 8.19 -8.20
N LYS A 129 5.60 7.49 -7.56
CA LYS A 129 4.95 7.99 -6.34
C LYS A 129 5.93 8.09 -5.17
N GLY A 130 6.79 7.09 -5.02
CA GLY A 130 7.85 7.09 -4.03
C GLY A 130 8.84 8.22 -4.28
N ARG A 131 9.27 8.40 -5.53
CA ARG A 131 10.19 9.48 -5.92
C ARG A 131 9.67 10.87 -5.58
N PHE A 132 8.39 11.16 -5.87
CA PHE A 132 7.80 12.45 -5.52
C PHE A 132 7.74 12.69 -4.01
N GLU A 133 7.45 11.64 -3.22
CA GLU A 133 7.43 11.76 -1.76
C GLU A 133 8.86 11.86 -1.20
N PHE A 134 9.84 11.15 -1.77
CA PHE A 134 11.25 11.27 -1.41
C PHE A 134 11.73 12.72 -1.54
N VAL A 135 11.46 13.39 -2.66
CA VAL A 135 11.79 14.83 -2.85
C VAL A 135 11.19 15.71 -1.74
N ARG A 136 10.04 15.33 -1.16
CA ARG A 136 9.45 16.06 -0.05
C ARG A 136 10.21 15.79 1.26
N PHE A 137 10.64 14.55 1.51
CA PHE A 137 11.49 14.21 2.66
C PHE A 137 12.86 14.86 2.59
N ASP A 138 13.55 14.73 1.47
CA ASP A 138 14.87 15.33 1.23
C ASP A 138 14.83 16.87 1.48
N LYS A 139 13.94 17.59 0.80
CA LYS A 139 13.88 19.07 0.92
C LYS A 139 13.62 19.61 2.32
N ASN A 140 12.92 18.86 3.16
CA ASN A 140 12.49 19.34 4.48
C ASN A 140 13.28 18.71 5.62
N LYS A 141 13.95 17.58 5.37
CA LYS A 141 14.66 16.73 6.34
C LYS A 141 13.91 16.64 7.69
N PRO A 142 12.68 16.11 7.80
CA PRO A 142 11.98 15.96 9.08
C PRO A 142 12.68 14.99 10.05
N GLY A 143 12.31 15.03 11.33
CA GLY A 143 12.70 14.05 12.34
C GLY A 143 14.19 13.67 12.32
N ILE A 144 14.47 12.37 12.21
CA ILE A 144 15.84 11.82 12.27
C ILE A 144 16.71 12.28 11.09
N LEU A 145 16.13 12.63 9.94
CA LEU A 145 16.87 13.02 8.74
C LEU A 145 17.75 14.26 8.97
N LYS A 146 17.41 15.13 9.94
CA LYS A 146 18.21 16.31 10.32
C LYS A 146 19.59 15.96 10.89
N THR A 147 19.76 14.72 11.33
CA THR A 147 20.91 14.27 12.13
C THR A 147 21.73 13.21 11.42
N LEU A 148 21.23 12.68 10.30
CA LEU A 148 21.93 11.68 9.51
C LEU A 148 22.95 12.37 8.60
N GLY A 149 24.01 11.65 8.28
CA GLY A 149 24.98 12.10 7.28
C GLY A 149 24.54 11.81 5.85
N PRO A 150 25.34 12.25 4.86
CA PRO A 150 24.91 12.44 3.47
C PRO A 150 24.32 11.22 2.76
N PHE A 151 24.81 10.00 3.00
CA PHE A 151 24.21 8.82 2.38
C PHE A 151 22.99 8.35 3.15
N MET A 152 23.02 8.49 4.48
CA MET A 152 21.96 7.94 5.33
C MET A 152 20.71 8.80 5.35
N ASP A 153 20.80 10.12 5.26
CA ASP A 153 19.59 10.96 5.17
C ASP A 153 18.84 10.73 3.86
N ASP A 154 19.53 10.58 2.73
CA ASP A 154 18.91 10.28 1.43
C ASP A 154 18.35 8.86 1.35
N VAL A 155 19.10 7.86 1.82
CA VAL A 155 18.62 6.47 1.81
C VAL A 155 17.42 6.29 2.72
N ILE A 156 17.44 6.88 3.93
CA ILE A 156 16.30 6.83 4.84
C ILE A 156 15.15 7.70 4.31
N GLY A 157 15.44 8.87 3.73
CA GLY A 157 14.46 9.71 3.05
C GLY A 157 13.74 8.95 1.94
N GLY A 158 14.49 8.21 1.12
CA GLY A 158 13.96 7.38 0.05
C GLY A 158 13.09 6.24 0.57
N LEU A 159 13.52 5.57 1.66
CA LEU A 159 12.73 4.54 2.33
C LEU A 159 11.41 5.11 2.86
N LEU A 160 11.46 6.23 3.59
CA LEU A 160 10.28 6.87 4.16
C LEU A 160 9.35 7.38 3.05
N GLY A 161 9.88 7.99 1.99
CA GLY A 161 9.12 8.44 0.84
C GLY A 161 8.39 7.30 0.13
N GLY A 162 9.12 6.22 -0.17
CA GLY A 162 8.56 5.01 -0.77
C GLY A 162 7.46 4.37 0.07
N VAL A 163 7.71 4.15 1.36
CA VAL A 163 6.74 3.52 2.28
C VAL A 163 5.51 4.42 2.47
N SER A 164 5.71 5.74 2.64
CA SER A 164 4.60 6.70 2.79
C SER A 164 3.72 6.75 1.54
N ALA A 165 4.32 6.74 0.35
CA ALA A 165 3.58 6.69 -0.91
C ALA A 165 2.71 5.42 -1.05
N ASN A 166 3.23 4.27 -0.60
CA ASN A 166 2.46 3.03 -0.57
C ASN A 166 1.37 3.06 0.51
N MET A 167 1.64 3.62 1.69
CA MET A 167 0.64 3.81 2.75
C MET A 167 -0.60 4.56 2.20
N TYR A 168 -0.41 5.73 1.60
CA TYR A 168 -1.52 6.50 1.02
C TYR A 168 -2.23 5.74 -0.11
N SER A 169 -1.47 5.10 -1.00
CA SER A 169 -2.03 4.40 -2.16
C SER A 169 -2.87 3.19 -1.76
N ARG A 170 -2.37 2.35 -0.84
CA ARG A 170 -3.07 1.14 -0.40
C ARG A 170 -4.25 1.45 0.49
N ALA A 171 -4.12 2.43 1.39
CA ALA A 171 -5.23 2.90 2.22
C ALA A 171 -6.44 3.32 1.37
N MET A 172 -6.20 4.11 0.32
CA MET A 172 -7.27 4.52 -0.60
C MET A 172 -7.90 3.35 -1.34
N PHE A 173 -7.07 2.45 -1.88
CA PHE A 173 -7.56 1.29 -2.61
C PHE A 173 -8.42 0.37 -1.73
N GLU A 174 -7.97 0.09 -0.51
CA GLU A 174 -8.67 -0.72 0.48
C GLU A 174 -10.00 -0.07 0.88
N PHE A 175 -9.99 1.24 1.21
CA PHE A 175 -11.17 2.01 1.53
C PHE A 175 -12.24 1.98 0.42
N GLU A 176 -11.84 2.17 -0.84
CA GLU A 176 -12.77 2.09 -1.97
C GLU A 176 -13.39 0.71 -2.14
N ASN A 177 -12.60 -0.35 -1.95
CA ASN A 177 -13.06 -1.73 -2.09
C ASN A 177 -14.04 -2.12 -0.98
N GLU A 178 -13.79 -1.67 0.25
CA GLU A 178 -14.72 -1.85 1.37
C GLU A 178 -16.04 -1.14 1.10
N LYS A 179 -16.00 0.11 0.62
CA LYS A 179 -17.19 0.87 0.26
C LYS A 179 -18.01 0.18 -0.83
N LYS A 180 -17.36 -0.25 -1.93
CA LYS A 180 -18.02 -1.01 -3.02
C LYS A 180 -18.63 -2.32 -2.49
N SER A 181 -17.98 -2.99 -1.54
CA SER A 181 -18.47 -4.23 -0.93
C SER A 181 -19.69 -4.00 -0.03
N ALA A 182 -19.70 -2.90 0.75
CA ALA A 182 -20.83 -2.51 1.59
C ALA A 182 -22.06 -2.13 0.75
N GLU A 183 -21.88 -1.37 -0.33
CA GLU A 183 -22.94 -1.00 -1.26
C GLU A 183 -23.60 -2.23 -1.89
N LYS A 184 -22.81 -3.21 -2.38
CA LYS A 184 -23.31 -4.48 -2.92
C LYS A 184 -24.12 -5.28 -1.89
N LYS A 185 -23.67 -5.35 -0.63
CA LYS A 185 -24.41 -6.02 0.46
C LYS A 185 -25.74 -5.33 0.77
N SER A 186 -25.80 -4.01 0.72
CA SER A 186 -27.03 -3.25 0.96
C SER A 186 -28.08 -3.41 -0.15
N VAL A 187 -27.64 -3.52 -1.42
CA VAL A 187 -28.53 -3.76 -2.58
C VAL A 187 -29.08 -5.18 -2.56
N GLY A 188 -28.26 -6.18 -2.23
CA GLY A 188 -28.69 -7.59 -2.09
C GLY A 188 -29.71 -7.82 -0.95
N LYS A 189 -29.66 -7.01 0.11
CA LYS A 189 -30.63 -7.08 1.23
C LYS A 189 -31.99 -6.50 0.84
N LYS A 190 -32.02 -5.40 0.06
CA LYS A 190 -33.25 -4.77 -0.47
C LYS A 190 -34.00 -5.65 -1.49
N SER A 191 -33.30 -6.51 -2.23
CA SER A 191 -33.93 -7.46 -3.16
C SER A 191 -34.46 -8.73 -2.48
N ALA A 192 -33.94 -9.11 -1.31
CA ALA A 192 -34.45 -10.23 -0.50
C ALA A 192 -35.71 -9.87 0.30
N GLU A 193 -35.91 -8.60 0.66
CA GLU A 193 -37.10 -8.11 1.39
C GLU A 193 -38.35 -7.92 0.53
N LYS A 194 -38.22 -8.01 -0.81
CA LYS A 194 -39.35 -8.01 -1.75
C LYS A 194 -39.74 -9.44 -2.17
N LYS A 195 -40.17 -10.29 -1.23
CA LYS A 195 -41.02 -11.45 -1.57
C LYS A 195 -42.49 -11.04 -1.35
N PRO A 196 -43.38 -11.21 -2.34
CA PRO A 196 -44.77 -10.83 -2.19
C PRO A 196 -45.46 -11.81 -1.23
N VAL A 197 -46.14 -11.24 -0.24
CA VAL A 197 -47.15 -11.91 0.57
C VAL A 197 -48.34 -12.25 -0.34
N GLY A 198 -48.65 -13.54 -0.46
CA GLY A 198 -50.02 -14.03 -0.64
C GLY A 198 -50.53 -14.23 -2.07
N LYS A 199 -50.65 -15.50 -2.47
CA LYS A 199 -51.89 -16.02 -3.09
C LYS A 199 -52.18 -17.41 -2.50
N LYS A 200 -53.23 -17.49 -1.68
CA LYS A 200 -53.84 -18.75 -1.23
C LYS A 200 -54.52 -19.40 -2.45
N SER A 201 -54.15 -20.64 -2.76
CA SER A 201 -54.91 -21.51 -3.66
C SER A 201 -56.20 -21.95 -2.97
N ALA A 202 -57.32 -21.82 -3.67
CA ALA A 202 -58.58 -22.49 -3.34
C ALA A 202 -58.82 -23.57 -4.39
N GLU A 203 -58.62 -24.83 -4.01
CA GLU A 203 -59.20 -25.97 -4.71
C GLU A 203 -60.64 -26.16 -4.22
N LYS A 204 -61.61 -26.26 -5.13
CA LYS A 204 -62.80 -27.06 -4.84
C LYS A 204 -63.36 -27.70 -6.12
N LYS A 205 -63.56 -29.00 -5.98
CA LYS A 205 -63.96 -30.01 -6.96
C LYS A 205 -65.28 -29.75 -7.69
N LEU A 206 -65.30 -30.29 -8.90
CA LEU A 206 -66.43 -30.57 -9.79
C LEU A 206 -67.33 -31.70 -9.24
N SER A 207 -68.67 -31.55 -9.32
CA SER A 207 -69.58 -32.65 -9.72
C SER A 207 -70.99 -32.15 -10.06
N LEU A 208 -71.52 -32.69 -11.17
CA LEU A 208 -72.81 -32.49 -11.83
C LEU A 208 -74.06 -32.68 -10.95
N THR A 209 -75.17 -31.99 -11.26
CA THR A 209 -76.38 -32.56 -11.93
C THR A 209 -77.53 -31.54 -12.13
N GLN A 210 -77.98 -31.46 -13.39
CA GLN A 210 -79.32 -31.28 -13.97
C GLN A 210 -80.45 -30.47 -13.25
N SER A 211 -80.98 -29.45 -13.94
CA SER A 211 -82.31 -29.43 -14.62
C SER A 211 -82.88 -27.99 -14.75
N ALA A 212 -83.62 -27.75 -15.83
CA ALA A 212 -84.07 -26.45 -16.36
C ALA A 212 -85.53 -26.10 -15.93
N PRO A 213 -86.30 -25.22 -16.61
CA PRO A 213 -86.28 -23.74 -16.56
C PRO A 213 -87.69 -23.11 -16.32
N ALA A 214 -87.78 -21.77 -16.21
CA ALA A 214 -88.93 -20.83 -16.45
C ALA A 214 -88.93 -19.72 -15.37
N SER A 215 -89.37 -18.47 -15.55
CA SER A 215 -89.83 -17.65 -16.67
C SER A 215 -89.86 -16.17 -16.21
N SER A 216 -89.72 -15.25 -17.17
CA SER A 216 -90.35 -13.91 -17.31
C SER A 216 -90.76 -13.07 -16.06
N GLN A 217 -90.29 -11.82 -15.98
CA GLN A 217 -91.06 -10.58 -16.30
C GLN A 217 -90.29 -9.29 -15.91
N LYS A 218 -90.16 -8.38 -16.88
CA LYS A 218 -90.12 -6.90 -16.76
C LYS A 218 -91.59 -6.38 -16.77
N PRO A 219 -91.94 -5.07 -16.72
CA PRO A 219 -91.18 -3.82 -16.50
C PRO A 219 -91.85 -2.80 -15.52
N GLY A 220 -91.27 -1.61 -15.34
CA GLY A 220 -91.99 -0.37 -14.94
C GLY A 220 -91.12 0.57 -14.09
N ALA A 221 -90.54 1.67 -14.58
CA ALA A 221 -91.12 2.94 -15.07
C ALA A 221 -91.33 3.99 -13.95
N LYS A 222 -90.49 5.03 -14.02
CA LYS A 222 -90.67 6.46 -13.70
C LYS A 222 -91.86 6.87 -12.82
N LYS A 223 -91.54 7.60 -11.75
CA LYS A 223 -91.84 9.04 -11.62
C LYS A 223 -90.76 9.70 -10.79
#